data_AF-A0A8H6NY32-F1
#
_entry.id   AF-A0A8H6NY32-F1
#
_cell.length_a   1.000
_cell.length_b   1.000
_cell.length_c   1.000
_cell.angle_alpha   90.00
_cell.angle_beta   90.00
_cell.angle_gamma   90.00
#
_symmetry.space_group_name_H-M   'P 1'
#
loop_
_entity.id
_entity.type
_entity.pdbx_description
1 polymer ?
#
loop_
_entity_poly.entity_id
_entity_poly.type
_entity_poly.pdbx_seq_one_letter_code
_entity_poly.pdbx_strand_id
1 'polypeptide(L)'
;MLAPSWEARLQKAADSASAVFRYNWHLGFTAFGGPPVHFKILHDRFVKRLQWIDEQMYQELFSISQALSGPASTKMVYCINLIQHGLLGGVLAFIIWSLPGALGMYGLSVGVSSIGSTLPRAVYALLSGLNAATVGIIALAAVELSRKAVTDKLTRTLVFLGAAAGMMYNALWYFPVLMAAAAVAAVVHDYRWVHRPARRVVGMVRAVLGKRRERSSETSTQGVELQEVEGGSVDGKDAGTVPVGESSATAFPAAEQRTREPSIQQQQQQQQNPAEEKQVDRPLADSEPRIIPKGFRLDFSWKSGAAVIASFFATFIAVMVARGVAPSPPILYRLFSNLYLAGTIIFGGGPVVIPLLREYVVAEGWVSPRDFLIGLAVAQSFPGPNFNFAVFLGGLTAVGAGYSAAAGAALAFVGIFAPGLVLVHGTMGVWGALRSRAWVKAAVRGVNAAAVGLIYTAVYRIWQVGYIDEGFQAGRSLGDDPWWVVVTATAYVGGRYYGVAAPFAILLGAVMGLGRYAVVSGRE
;
A
#
# COMPACT_ATOMS: atom_id res chain seq x y z
N MET A 1 29.62 -34.38 -9.92
CA MET A 1 29.56 -33.86 -8.54
C MET A 1 28.89 -34.91 -7.67
N LEU A 2 29.48 -35.25 -6.52
CA LEU A 2 28.76 -36.02 -5.50
C LEU A 2 27.67 -35.14 -4.88
N ALA A 3 26.56 -35.74 -4.45
CA ALA A 3 25.55 -35.03 -3.68
C ALA A 3 26.13 -34.63 -2.31
N PRO A 4 25.84 -33.43 -1.77
CA PRO A 4 26.33 -33.03 -0.45
C PRO A 4 25.79 -33.98 0.63
N SER A 5 26.63 -34.30 1.62
CA SER A 5 26.27 -35.18 2.73
C SER A 5 25.03 -34.67 3.48
N TRP A 6 24.29 -35.58 4.11
CA TRP A 6 23.12 -35.23 4.90
C TRP A 6 23.47 -34.22 6.02
N GLU A 7 24.64 -34.38 6.64
CA GLU A 7 25.26 -33.43 7.59
C GLU A 7 25.42 -32.03 6.97
N ALA A 8 26.07 -31.92 5.81
CA ALA A 8 26.28 -30.62 5.14
C ALA A 8 24.94 -29.95 4.74
N ARG A 9 23.90 -30.74 4.47
CA ARG A 9 22.54 -30.23 4.20
C ARG A 9 21.84 -29.77 5.49
N LEU A 10 22.02 -30.48 6.62
CA LEU A 10 21.51 -30.07 7.92
C LEU A 10 22.22 -28.82 8.44
N GLN A 11 23.56 -28.76 8.37
CA GLN A 11 24.34 -27.60 8.79
C GLN A 11 23.90 -26.35 8.02
N LYS A 12 23.86 -26.42 6.68
CA LYS A 12 23.36 -25.31 5.85
C LYS A 12 21.91 -24.90 6.19
N ALA A 13 21.05 -25.84 6.59
CA ALA A 13 19.69 -25.52 7.03
C ALA A 13 19.67 -24.85 8.42
N ALA A 14 20.52 -25.29 9.35
CA ALA A 14 20.68 -24.69 10.67
C ALA A 14 21.28 -23.28 10.60
N ASP A 15 22.35 -23.08 9.81
CA ASP A 15 22.97 -21.78 9.55
C ASP A 15 21.93 -20.81 8.96
N SER A 16 21.16 -21.28 7.98
CA SER A 16 20.11 -20.49 7.34
C SER A 16 18.93 -20.20 8.26
N ALA A 17 18.57 -21.09 9.18
CA ALA A 17 17.54 -20.86 10.18
C ALA A 17 18.02 -19.85 11.25
N SER A 18 19.28 -19.96 11.68
CA SER A 18 19.95 -19.02 12.59
C SER A 18 19.99 -17.61 12.01
N ALA A 19 20.42 -17.46 10.75
CA ALA A 19 20.40 -16.19 10.03
C ALA A 19 18.99 -15.59 9.93
N VAL A 20 17.98 -16.40 9.54
CA VAL A 20 16.59 -15.95 9.47
C VAL A 20 16.07 -15.49 10.84
N PHE A 21 16.38 -16.20 11.92
CA PHE A 21 16.03 -15.78 13.28
C PHE A 21 16.70 -14.45 13.66
N ARG A 22 18.04 -14.41 13.61
CA ARG A 22 18.90 -13.24 13.85
C ARG A 22 18.40 -11.99 13.11
N TYR A 23 17.97 -12.13 11.86
CA TYR A 23 17.50 -10.99 11.06
C TYR A 23 16.01 -10.64 11.21
N ASN A 24 15.13 -11.55 11.61
CA ASN A 24 13.68 -11.31 11.65
C ASN A 24 13.04 -11.29 13.05
N TRP A 25 13.68 -11.79 14.12
CA TRP A 25 13.02 -12.04 15.42
C TRP A 25 12.26 -10.85 16.03
N HIS A 26 12.88 -9.68 16.05
CA HIS A 26 12.32 -8.45 16.61
C HIS A 26 11.18 -7.87 15.78
N LEU A 27 11.01 -8.28 14.51
CA LEU A 27 10.00 -7.69 13.63
C LEU A 27 8.58 -7.98 14.11
N GLY A 28 8.32 -9.20 14.59
CA GLY A 28 7.03 -9.57 15.19
C GLY A 28 6.68 -8.81 16.48
N PHE A 29 7.65 -8.10 17.07
CA PHE A 29 7.48 -7.26 18.26
C PHE A 29 7.54 -5.75 17.96
N THR A 30 7.96 -5.33 16.76
CA THR A 30 8.25 -3.92 16.42
C THR A 30 7.52 -3.40 15.18
N ALA A 31 6.92 -4.27 14.38
CA ALA A 31 6.13 -3.88 13.21
C ALA A 31 4.72 -3.42 13.59
N PHE A 32 4.60 -2.22 14.16
CA PHE A 32 3.33 -1.57 14.48
C PHE A 32 2.78 -0.73 13.31
N GLY A 33 1.49 -0.37 13.37
CA GLY A 33 0.86 0.59 12.45
C GLY A 33 0.38 0.01 11.12
N GLY A 34 0.36 -1.32 10.98
CA GLY A 34 -0.29 -2.00 9.87
C GLY A 34 0.46 -1.98 8.53
N PRO A 35 -0.14 -2.58 7.48
CA PRO A 35 0.60 -2.97 6.27
C PRO A 35 1.41 -1.85 5.59
N PRO A 36 0.91 -0.60 5.42
CA PRO A 36 1.70 0.48 4.85
C PRO A 36 2.98 0.80 5.64
N VAL A 37 2.91 0.76 6.98
CA VAL A 37 4.09 0.94 7.85
C VAL A 37 5.00 -0.29 7.78
N HIS A 38 4.44 -1.51 7.72
CA HIS A 38 5.24 -2.73 7.55
C HIS A 38 6.08 -2.64 6.26
N PHE A 39 5.51 -2.19 5.14
CA PHE A 39 6.26 -1.96 3.91
C PHE A 39 7.41 -0.95 4.12
N LYS A 40 7.18 0.17 4.81
CA LYS A 40 8.24 1.11 5.17
C LYS A 40 9.36 0.45 5.99
N ILE A 41 9.01 -0.33 7.02
CA ILE A 41 9.96 -1.05 7.89
C ILE A 41 10.79 -2.07 7.07
N LEU A 42 10.14 -2.82 6.18
CA LEU A 42 10.80 -3.80 5.31
C LEU A 42 11.72 -3.11 4.28
N HIS A 43 11.34 -1.94 3.75
CA HIS A 43 12.17 -1.12 2.89
C HIS A 43 13.41 -0.60 3.61
N ASP A 44 13.22 0.06 4.76
CA ASP A 44 14.30 0.62 5.56
C ASP A 44 15.25 -0.48 6.10
N ARG A 45 14.75 -1.70 6.35
CA ARG A 45 15.57 -2.85 6.76
C ARG A 45 16.27 -3.54 5.58
N PHE A 46 15.53 -4.09 4.64
CA PHE A 46 16.07 -5.03 3.64
C PHE A 46 16.65 -4.36 2.39
N VAL A 47 16.23 -3.13 2.06
CA VAL A 47 16.79 -2.37 0.92
C VAL A 47 17.91 -1.43 1.38
N LYS A 48 17.68 -0.65 2.45
CA LYS A 48 18.64 0.38 2.89
C LYS A 48 19.74 -0.13 3.82
N ARG A 49 19.40 -0.85 4.90
CA ARG A 49 20.38 -1.29 5.91
C ARG A 49 21.12 -2.57 5.51
N LEU A 50 20.38 -3.65 5.27
CA LEU A 50 20.95 -4.96 4.95
C LEU A 50 21.30 -5.13 3.47
N GLN A 51 20.64 -4.36 2.59
CA GLN A 51 20.78 -4.40 1.13
C GLN A 51 20.63 -5.81 0.51
N TRP A 52 19.80 -6.65 1.11
CA TRP A 52 19.45 -8.00 0.63
C TRP A 52 18.69 -7.99 -0.71
N ILE A 53 18.05 -6.86 -1.04
CA ILE A 53 17.34 -6.63 -2.30
C ILE A 53 17.49 -5.16 -2.71
N ASP A 54 17.49 -4.90 -4.02
CA ASP A 54 17.47 -3.53 -4.55
C ASP A 54 16.04 -2.95 -4.62
N GLU A 55 15.93 -1.67 -5.00
CA GLU A 55 14.64 -0.97 -5.14
C GLU A 55 13.75 -1.63 -6.21
N GLN A 56 14.30 -2.11 -7.33
CA GLN A 56 13.49 -2.72 -8.40
C GLN A 56 12.85 -4.02 -7.91
N MET A 57 13.64 -4.88 -7.26
CA MET A 57 13.20 -6.11 -6.62
C MET A 57 12.16 -5.81 -5.54
N TYR A 58 12.37 -4.77 -4.72
CA TYR A 58 11.41 -4.33 -3.72
C TYR A 58 10.07 -3.92 -4.36
N GLN A 59 10.08 -3.11 -5.41
CA GLN A 59 8.85 -2.67 -6.10
C GLN A 59 8.14 -3.83 -6.83
N GLU A 60 8.89 -4.78 -7.41
CA GLU A 60 8.31 -6.01 -7.97
C GLU A 60 7.64 -6.86 -6.87
N LEU A 61 8.35 -7.19 -5.78
CA LEU A 61 7.81 -7.99 -4.69
C LEU A 61 6.63 -7.32 -3.99
N PHE A 62 6.66 -6.00 -3.82
CA PHE A 62 5.51 -5.22 -3.33
C PHE A 62 4.29 -5.43 -4.23
N SER A 63 4.47 -5.31 -5.54
CA SER A 63 3.39 -5.42 -6.52
C SER A 63 2.79 -6.83 -6.57
N ILE A 64 3.62 -7.89 -6.55
CA ILE A 64 3.15 -9.29 -6.42
C ILE A 64 2.38 -9.46 -5.11
N SER A 65 2.91 -8.91 -4.01
CA SER A 65 2.30 -9.04 -2.68
C SER A 65 0.95 -8.33 -2.55
N GLN A 66 0.69 -7.31 -3.36
CA GLN A 66 -0.63 -6.67 -3.46
C GLN A 66 -1.56 -7.40 -4.46
N ALA A 67 -1.01 -7.89 -5.58
CA ALA A 67 -1.78 -8.53 -6.66
C ALA A 67 -2.39 -9.88 -6.29
N LEU A 68 -1.72 -10.65 -5.43
CA LEU A 68 -2.21 -11.93 -4.93
C LEU A 68 -3.04 -11.73 -3.65
N SER A 69 -3.90 -12.68 -3.33
CA SER A 69 -4.71 -12.66 -2.11
C SER A 69 -3.91 -12.97 -0.84
N GLY A 70 -4.51 -12.71 0.32
CA GLY A 70 -3.89 -12.83 1.65
C GLY A 70 -3.01 -11.61 2.04
N PRO A 71 -2.43 -11.61 3.25
CA PRO A 71 -1.84 -10.42 3.87
C PRO A 71 -0.55 -9.96 3.16
N ALA A 72 -0.63 -8.83 2.47
CA ALA A 72 0.42 -8.34 1.57
C ALA A 72 1.79 -8.13 2.27
N SER A 73 1.84 -7.55 3.48
CA SER A 73 3.10 -7.37 4.20
C SER A 73 3.73 -8.70 4.64
N THR A 74 2.92 -9.71 4.94
CA THR A 74 3.41 -11.06 5.32
C THR A 74 4.01 -11.77 4.11
N LYS A 75 3.36 -11.67 2.94
CA LYS A 75 3.90 -12.18 1.67
C LYS A 75 5.22 -11.49 1.30
N MET A 76 5.36 -10.20 1.61
CA MET A 76 6.62 -9.47 1.40
C MET A 76 7.78 -10.02 2.24
N VAL A 77 7.57 -10.23 3.55
CA VAL A 77 8.55 -10.87 4.47
C VAL A 77 8.94 -12.26 3.97
N TYR A 78 7.91 -13.05 3.63
CA TYR A 78 8.07 -14.41 3.10
C TYR A 78 8.92 -14.41 1.82
N CYS A 79 8.62 -13.55 0.85
CA CYS A 79 9.35 -13.47 -0.43
C CYS A 79 10.80 -13.01 -0.28
N ILE A 80 11.09 -12.04 0.60
CA ILE A 80 12.45 -11.57 0.85
C ILE A 80 13.31 -12.71 1.40
N ASN A 81 12.80 -13.42 2.42
CA ASN A 81 13.51 -14.55 3.03
C ASN A 81 13.51 -15.79 2.11
N LEU A 82 12.51 -15.98 1.25
CA LEU A 82 12.49 -17.03 0.21
C LEU A 82 13.61 -16.86 -0.81
N ILE A 83 13.94 -15.64 -1.22
CA ILE A 83 15.05 -15.36 -2.14
C ILE A 83 16.42 -15.63 -1.49
N GLN A 84 16.60 -15.24 -0.22
CA GLN A 84 17.90 -15.34 0.46
C GLN A 84 18.14 -16.73 1.09
N HIS A 85 17.09 -17.38 1.59
CA HIS A 85 17.17 -18.56 2.47
C HIS A 85 16.24 -19.72 2.03
N GLY A 86 15.67 -19.65 0.82
CA GLY A 86 14.81 -20.70 0.26
C GLY A 86 13.49 -20.90 1.02
N LEU A 87 12.79 -21.99 0.70
CA LEU A 87 11.47 -22.29 1.26
C LEU A 87 11.46 -22.29 2.80
N LEU A 88 12.44 -22.95 3.42
CA LEU A 88 12.53 -23.03 4.88
C LEU A 88 12.70 -21.63 5.49
N GLY A 89 13.56 -20.78 4.93
CA GLY A 89 13.73 -19.42 5.41
C GLY A 89 12.50 -18.54 5.23
N GLY A 90 11.78 -18.68 4.11
CA GLY A 90 10.48 -18.01 3.91
C GLY A 90 9.45 -18.41 4.98
N VAL A 91 9.30 -19.71 5.24
CA VAL A 91 8.35 -20.23 6.26
C VAL A 91 8.75 -19.82 7.67
N LEU A 92 10.03 -19.96 8.04
CA LEU A 92 10.52 -19.55 9.36
C LEU A 92 10.34 -18.03 9.55
N ALA A 93 10.65 -17.21 8.55
CA ALA A 93 10.45 -15.76 8.64
C ALA A 93 8.97 -15.39 8.81
N PHE A 94 8.03 -16.10 8.15
CA PHE A 94 6.60 -15.93 8.39
C PHE A 94 6.23 -16.26 9.85
N ILE A 95 6.64 -17.43 10.36
CA ILE A 95 6.33 -17.85 11.73
C ILE A 95 6.89 -16.82 12.72
N ILE A 96 8.16 -16.45 12.58
CA ILE A 96 8.84 -15.51 13.47
C ILE A 96 8.21 -14.10 13.41
N TRP A 97 7.78 -13.64 12.23
CA TRP A 97 7.08 -12.36 12.07
C TRP A 97 5.66 -12.37 12.65
N SER A 98 4.93 -13.48 12.52
CA SER A 98 3.49 -13.52 12.82
C SER A 98 3.16 -14.07 14.20
N LEU A 99 3.97 -15.00 14.73
CA LEU A 99 3.67 -15.74 15.95
C LEU A 99 3.59 -14.87 17.22
N PRO A 100 4.44 -13.85 17.46
CA PRO A 100 4.32 -13.00 18.65
C PRO A 100 2.96 -12.29 18.73
N GLY A 101 2.52 -11.67 17.62
CA GLY A 101 1.20 -11.08 17.53
C GLY A 101 0.07 -12.12 17.59
N ALA A 102 0.25 -13.33 17.05
CA ALA A 102 -0.74 -14.40 17.12
C ALA A 102 -0.94 -14.90 18.57
N LEU A 103 0.15 -15.07 19.33
CA LEU A 103 0.11 -15.41 20.75
C LEU A 103 -0.54 -14.30 21.59
N GLY A 104 -0.27 -13.03 21.25
CA GLY A 104 -0.95 -11.88 21.86
C GLY A 104 -2.45 -11.86 21.61
N MET A 105 -2.88 -12.04 20.35
CA MET A 105 -4.31 -12.11 19.99
C MET A 105 -5.00 -13.37 20.55
N TYR A 106 -4.28 -14.48 20.68
CA TYR A 106 -4.75 -15.67 21.41
C TYR A 106 -4.96 -15.36 22.90
N GLY A 107 -3.98 -14.77 23.59
CA GLY A 107 -4.11 -14.34 24.98
C GLY A 107 -5.27 -13.37 25.19
N LEU A 108 -5.48 -12.44 24.26
CA LEU A 108 -6.64 -11.55 24.25
C LEU A 108 -7.97 -12.32 24.12
N SER A 109 -8.04 -13.40 23.32
CA SER A 109 -9.28 -14.19 23.20
C SER A 109 -9.63 -14.90 24.51
N VAL A 110 -8.63 -15.46 25.20
CA VAL A 110 -8.82 -16.06 26.52
C VAL A 110 -9.27 -15.00 27.52
N GLY A 111 -8.61 -13.84 27.56
CA GLY A 111 -8.98 -12.73 28.45
C GLY A 111 -10.40 -12.20 28.19
N VAL A 112 -10.75 -11.90 26.93
CA VAL A 112 -12.09 -11.41 26.57
C VAL A 112 -13.17 -12.46 26.85
N SER A 113 -12.89 -13.75 26.68
CA SER A 113 -13.85 -14.83 27.03
C SER A 113 -14.16 -14.94 28.53
N SER A 114 -13.34 -14.34 29.40
CA SER A 114 -13.58 -14.27 30.86
C SER A 114 -14.19 -12.95 31.35
N ILE A 115 -14.45 -11.99 30.46
CA ILE A 115 -14.99 -10.66 30.83
C ILE A 115 -16.52 -10.62 30.65
N GLY A 116 -17.21 -10.09 31.66
CA GLY A 116 -18.68 -9.93 31.68
C GLY A 116 -19.24 -9.01 30.58
N SER A 117 -20.56 -8.80 30.55
CA SER A 117 -21.27 -8.18 29.42
C SER A 117 -20.89 -6.73 29.06
N THR A 118 -20.32 -5.95 29.98
CA THR A 118 -19.86 -4.57 29.76
C THR A 118 -18.38 -4.41 30.08
N LEU A 119 -17.73 -3.45 29.40
CA LEU A 119 -16.40 -2.94 29.76
C LEU A 119 -16.52 -1.60 30.48
N PRO A 120 -15.58 -1.24 31.38
CA PRO A 120 -15.49 0.11 31.91
C PRO A 120 -15.33 1.14 30.79
N ARG A 121 -16.06 2.25 30.84
CA ARG A 121 -16.02 3.35 29.85
C ARG A 121 -14.62 3.85 29.49
N ALA A 122 -13.70 3.85 30.46
CA ALA A 122 -12.29 4.16 30.26
C ALA A 122 -11.62 3.31 29.16
N VAL A 123 -12.01 2.04 29.03
CA VAL A 123 -11.48 1.11 28.01
C VAL A 123 -11.96 1.51 26.62
N TYR A 124 -13.24 1.86 26.43
CA TYR A 124 -13.75 2.31 25.14
C TYR A 124 -13.05 3.61 24.67
N ALA A 125 -12.81 4.54 25.59
CA ALA A 125 -12.05 5.76 25.30
C ALA A 125 -10.58 5.49 24.94
N LEU A 126 -9.92 4.56 25.65
CA LEU A 126 -8.57 4.09 25.34
C LEU A 126 -8.50 3.44 23.95
N LEU A 127 -9.43 2.53 23.63
CA LEU A 127 -9.50 1.84 22.34
C LEU A 127 -9.77 2.82 21.17
N SER A 128 -10.60 3.84 21.39
CA SER A 128 -10.84 4.91 20.41
C SER A 128 -9.60 5.79 20.19
N GLY A 129 -8.86 6.10 21.25
CA GLY A 129 -7.58 6.82 21.17
C GLY A 129 -6.49 6.03 20.43
N LEU A 130 -6.38 4.73 20.70
CA LEU A 130 -5.52 3.79 19.96
C LEU A 130 -5.86 3.76 18.46
N ASN A 131 -7.14 3.61 18.12
CA ASN A 131 -7.61 3.61 16.73
C ASN A 131 -7.31 4.93 16.01
N ALA A 132 -7.62 6.07 16.63
CA ALA A 132 -7.38 7.39 16.06
C ALA A 132 -5.89 7.62 15.71
N ALA A 133 -4.99 7.35 16.67
CA ALA A 133 -3.56 7.47 16.42
C ALA A 133 -3.06 6.49 15.33
N THR A 134 -3.59 5.25 15.32
CA THR A 134 -3.27 4.25 14.29
C THR A 134 -3.68 4.73 12.89
N VAL A 135 -4.86 5.34 12.73
CA VAL A 135 -5.31 5.92 11.45
C VAL A 135 -4.37 7.03 10.98
N GLY A 136 -3.87 7.87 11.89
CA GLY A 136 -2.92 8.95 11.56
C GLY A 136 -1.58 8.41 11.03
N ILE A 137 -1.07 7.34 11.64
CA ILE A 137 0.14 6.65 11.22
C ILE A 137 -0.05 5.92 9.87
N ILE A 138 -1.21 5.28 9.65
CA ILE A 138 -1.55 4.65 8.35
C ILE A 138 -1.66 5.72 7.24
N ALA A 139 -2.27 6.87 7.53
CA ALA A 139 -2.36 7.99 6.60
C ALA A 139 -0.98 8.58 6.23
N LEU A 140 -0.07 8.68 7.19
CA LEU A 140 1.32 9.07 6.93
C LEU A 140 2.01 8.10 5.97
N ALA A 141 1.94 6.80 6.26
CA ALA A 141 2.55 5.77 5.40
C ALA A 141 1.90 5.70 4.01
N ALA A 142 0.60 6.01 3.87
CA ALA A 142 -0.06 6.16 2.58
C ALA A 142 0.55 7.30 1.74
N VAL A 143 0.80 8.46 2.36
CA VAL A 143 1.43 9.63 1.71
C VAL A 143 2.90 9.37 1.36
N GLU A 144 3.65 8.69 2.22
CA GLU A 144 5.05 8.33 1.91
C GLU A 144 5.15 7.33 0.76
N LEU A 145 4.27 6.34 0.72
CA LEU A 145 4.30 5.31 -0.32
C LEU A 145 3.77 5.82 -1.66
N SER A 146 2.76 6.70 -1.67
CA SER A 146 2.26 7.30 -2.91
C SER A 146 3.27 8.23 -3.57
N ARG A 147 4.09 8.95 -2.78
CA ARG A 147 5.25 9.71 -3.28
C ARG A 147 6.29 8.83 -3.99
N LYS A 148 6.39 7.54 -3.67
CA LYS A 148 7.27 6.58 -4.38
C LYS A 148 6.61 5.96 -5.61
N ALA A 149 5.32 5.63 -5.54
CA ALA A 149 4.61 4.93 -6.61
C ALA A 149 4.11 5.84 -7.76
N VAL A 150 3.90 7.14 -7.50
CA VAL A 150 3.49 8.11 -8.52
C VAL A 150 4.71 8.61 -9.30
N THR A 151 5.12 7.84 -10.29
CA THR A 151 6.26 8.14 -11.18
C THR A 151 5.89 9.06 -12.35
N ASP A 152 4.62 9.13 -12.74
CA ASP A 152 4.16 9.75 -13.99
C ASP A 152 2.68 10.16 -13.94
N LYS A 153 2.16 10.70 -15.05
CA LYS A 153 0.76 11.15 -15.15
C LYS A 153 -0.25 10.00 -15.08
N LEU A 154 0.05 8.84 -15.68
CA LEU A 154 -0.86 7.68 -15.62
C LEU A 154 -0.88 7.08 -14.22
N THR A 155 0.29 6.84 -13.59
CA THR A 155 0.33 6.31 -12.21
C THR A 155 -0.38 7.25 -11.23
N ARG A 156 -0.25 8.58 -11.39
CA ARG A 156 -1.03 9.57 -10.62
C ARG A 156 -2.54 9.39 -10.78
N THR A 157 -3.01 9.25 -12.03
CA THR A 157 -4.43 9.03 -12.33
C THR A 157 -4.92 7.69 -11.79
N LEU A 158 -4.13 6.61 -11.87
CA LEU A 158 -4.48 5.29 -11.35
C LEU A 158 -4.54 5.26 -9.82
N VAL A 159 -3.66 5.96 -9.11
CA VAL A 159 -3.76 6.15 -7.64
C VAL A 159 -5.06 6.88 -7.29
N PHE A 160 -5.36 7.99 -7.96
CA PHE A 160 -6.59 8.76 -7.71
C PHE A 160 -7.86 7.94 -8.00
N LEU A 161 -7.96 7.32 -9.17
CA LEU A 161 -9.12 6.53 -9.56
C LEU A 161 -9.28 5.30 -8.65
N GLY A 162 -8.19 4.62 -8.29
CA GLY A 162 -8.23 3.48 -7.35
C GLY A 162 -8.73 3.88 -5.96
N ALA A 163 -8.26 5.02 -5.44
CA ALA A 163 -8.70 5.56 -4.16
C ALA A 163 -10.19 5.95 -4.17
N ALA A 164 -10.60 6.75 -5.15
CA ALA A 164 -11.99 7.22 -5.28
C ALA A 164 -12.96 6.05 -5.48
N ALA A 165 -12.65 5.14 -6.42
CA ALA A 165 -13.45 3.95 -6.67
C ALA A 165 -13.60 3.07 -5.42
N GLY A 166 -12.50 2.79 -4.72
CA GLY A 166 -12.53 1.96 -3.51
C GLY A 166 -13.27 2.61 -2.32
N MET A 167 -13.31 3.95 -2.26
CA MET A 167 -14.14 4.67 -1.28
C MET A 167 -15.63 4.59 -1.64
N MET A 168 -15.97 4.73 -2.93
CA MET A 168 -17.36 4.75 -3.40
C MET A 168 -18.05 3.38 -3.41
N TYR A 169 -17.31 2.26 -3.53
CA TYR A 169 -17.92 0.93 -3.69
C TYR A 169 -17.35 -0.12 -2.73
N ASN A 170 -18.24 -0.88 -2.08
CA ASN A 170 -17.91 -1.77 -0.96
C ASN A 170 -17.97 -3.28 -1.28
N ALA A 171 -17.80 -3.67 -2.55
CA ALA A 171 -17.69 -5.08 -2.92
C ALA A 171 -16.24 -5.56 -2.98
N LEU A 172 -16.00 -6.79 -2.53
CA LEU A 172 -14.66 -7.38 -2.40
C LEU A 172 -14.02 -7.74 -3.74
N TRP A 173 -14.83 -8.25 -4.68
CA TRP A 173 -14.43 -8.56 -6.05
C TRP A 173 -13.95 -7.32 -6.83
N TYR A 174 -14.32 -6.13 -6.37
CA TYR A 174 -14.01 -4.87 -7.04
C TYR A 174 -12.52 -4.52 -6.95
N PHE A 175 -11.83 -4.87 -5.87
CA PHE A 175 -10.40 -4.57 -5.73
C PHE A 175 -9.51 -5.34 -6.73
N PRO A 176 -9.66 -6.67 -6.93
CA PRO A 176 -9.05 -7.38 -8.05
C PRO A 176 -9.36 -6.75 -9.41
N VAL A 177 -10.61 -6.36 -9.66
CA VAL A 177 -11.03 -5.77 -10.94
C VAL A 177 -10.36 -4.40 -11.17
N LEU A 178 -10.29 -3.53 -10.16
CA LEU A 178 -9.56 -2.26 -10.23
C LEU A 178 -8.07 -2.47 -10.50
N MET A 179 -7.44 -3.43 -9.82
CA MET A 179 -6.01 -3.73 -9.99
C MET A 179 -5.70 -4.33 -11.37
N ALA A 180 -6.57 -5.21 -11.87
CA ALA A 180 -6.47 -5.75 -13.23
C ALA A 180 -6.72 -4.69 -14.30
N ALA A 181 -7.73 -3.82 -14.12
CA ALA A 181 -8.01 -2.71 -15.03
C ALA A 181 -6.84 -1.72 -15.09
N ALA A 182 -6.22 -1.40 -13.95
CA ALA A 182 -5.02 -0.57 -13.89
C ALA A 182 -3.80 -1.22 -14.55
N ALA A 183 -3.63 -2.54 -14.39
CA ALA A 183 -2.60 -3.31 -15.09
C ALA A 183 -2.76 -3.21 -16.62
N VAL A 184 -3.98 -3.45 -17.12
CA VAL A 184 -4.31 -3.34 -18.55
C VAL A 184 -4.12 -1.91 -19.05
N ALA A 185 -4.58 -0.89 -18.31
CA ALA A 185 -4.41 0.51 -18.67
C ALA A 185 -2.92 0.89 -18.82
N ALA A 186 -2.04 0.42 -17.93
CA ALA A 186 -0.61 0.65 -18.01
C ALA A 186 0.04 -0.07 -19.22
N VAL A 187 -0.33 -1.31 -19.51
CA VAL A 187 0.12 -2.02 -20.72
C VAL A 187 -0.32 -1.30 -21.99
N VAL A 188 -1.59 -0.93 -22.10
CA VAL A 188 -2.20 -0.28 -23.26
C VAL A 188 -1.59 1.11 -23.52
N HIS A 189 -1.27 1.85 -22.46
CA HIS A 189 -0.55 3.11 -22.51
C HIS A 189 0.89 2.93 -23.02
N ASP A 190 1.67 2.04 -22.39
CA ASP A 190 3.11 1.91 -22.65
C ASP A 190 3.41 1.25 -24.00
N TYR A 191 2.60 0.28 -24.43
CA TYR A 191 2.64 -0.27 -25.79
C TYR A 191 2.01 0.66 -26.84
N ARG A 192 1.53 1.84 -26.42
CA ARG A 192 0.96 2.89 -27.26
C ARG A 192 -0.18 2.42 -28.16
N TRP A 193 -0.88 1.35 -27.77
CA TRP A 193 -2.00 0.77 -28.52
C TRP A 193 -3.11 1.78 -28.77
N VAL A 194 -3.39 2.67 -27.79
CA VAL A 194 -4.35 3.77 -27.94
C VAL A 194 -3.80 4.93 -28.78
N HIS A 195 -2.49 5.20 -28.83
CA HIS A 195 -1.97 6.32 -29.63
C HIS A 195 -2.14 6.13 -31.14
N ARG A 196 -2.17 4.90 -31.67
CA ARG A 196 -2.42 4.65 -33.10
C ARG A 196 -3.84 5.07 -33.53
N PRO A 197 -4.94 4.59 -32.93
CA PRO A 197 -6.29 5.08 -33.22
C PRO A 197 -6.51 6.51 -32.72
N ALA A 198 -6.01 6.91 -31.54
CA ALA A 198 -6.21 8.27 -31.04
C ALA A 198 -5.55 9.34 -31.94
N ARG A 199 -4.38 9.08 -32.54
CA ARG A 199 -3.80 9.97 -33.56
C ARG A 199 -4.66 10.05 -34.83
N ARG A 200 -5.33 8.97 -35.24
CA ARG A 200 -6.29 9.00 -36.37
C ARG A 200 -7.52 9.83 -36.02
N VAL A 201 -8.13 9.63 -34.85
CA VAL A 201 -9.30 10.39 -34.40
C VAL A 201 -8.96 11.88 -34.20
N VAL A 202 -7.87 12.20 -33.50
CA VAL A 202 -7.41 13.60 -33.31
C VAL A 202 -7.02 14.23 -34.65
N GLY A 203 -6.39 13.48 -35.56
CA GLY A 203 -6.11 13.95 -36.93
C GLY A 203 -7.38 14.27 -37.71
N MET A 204 -8.39 13.39 -37.66
CA MET A 204 -9.68 13.57 -38.33
C MET A 204 -10.45 14.77 -37.75
N VAL A 205 -10.54 14.87 -36.41
CA VAL A 205 -11.17 16.02 -35.73
C VAL A 205 -10.44 17.32 -36.05
N ARG A 206 -9.10 17.32 -36.10
CA ARG A 206 -8.30 18.50 -36.44
C ARG A 206 -8.43 18.89 -37.93
N ALA A 207 -8.62 17.92 -38.83
CA ALA A 207 -8.90 18.18 -40.24
C ALA A 207 -10.32 18.75 -40.45
N VAL A 208 -11.32 18.25 -39.73
CA VAL A 208 -12.70 18.80 -39.74
C VAL A 208 -12.74 20.22 -39.17
N LEU A 209 -12.06 20.47 -38.05
CA LEU A 209 -11.93 21.82 -37.48
C LEU A 209 -11.10 22.77 -38.36
N GLY A 210 -10.06 22.26 -39.03
CA GLY A 210 -9.26 23.01 -40.02
C GLY A 210 -10.12 23.49 -41.19
N LYS A 211 -10.81 22.57 -41.87
CA LYS A 211 -11.74 22.91 -42.96
C LYS A 211 -12.83 23.90 -42.55
N ARG A 212 -13.29 23.85 -41.30
CA ARG A 212 -14.29 24.80 -40.78
C ARG A 212 -13.73 26.22 -40.61
N ARG A 213 -12.41 26.37 -40.40
CA ARG A 213 -11.71 27.66 -40.29
C ARG A 213 -11.31 28.22 -41.66
N GLU A 214 -10.95 27.36 -42.60
CA GLU A 214 -10.70 27.74 -44.01
C GLU A 214 -11.99 28.26 -44.65
N ARG A 215 -13.11 27.54 -44.49
CA ARG A 215 -14.40 27.93 -45.09
C ARG A 215 -14.97 29.24 -44.53
N SER A 216 -14.66 29.60 -43.28
CA SER A 216 -14.99 30.94 -42.76
C SER A 216 -14.13 32.05 -43.37
N SER A 217 -12.87 31.74 -43.75
CA SER A 217 -11.97 32.68 -44.40
C SER A 217 -12.43 33.00 -45.83
N GLU A 218 -12.78 31.98 -46.63
CA GLU A 218 -13.27 32.16 -48.01
C GLU A 218 -14.59 32.95 -48.06
N THR A 219 -15.50 32.69 -47.11
CA THR A 219 -16.78 33.42 -46.99
C THR A 219 -16.59 34.91 -46.60
N SER A 220 -15.38 35.31 -46.19
CA SER A 220 -15.08 36.70 -45.82
C SER A 220 -14.57 37.57 -46.99
N THR A 221 -14.37 36.99 -48.18
CA THR A 221 -13.77 37.68 -49.35
C THR A 221 -14.77 37.94 -50.49
N GLN A 222 -16.04 37.57 -50.32
CA GLN A 222 -17.12 37.86 -51.27
C GLN A 222 -18.32 38.44 -50.50
N GLY A 223 -18.46 39.77 -50.44
CA GLY A 223 -19.59 40.38 -49.73
C GLY A 223 -19.53 41.84 -49.28
N VAL A 224 -18.65 42.69 -49.83
CA VAL A 224 -18.76 44.16 -49.70
C VAL A 224 -18.38 44.83 -51.02
N GLU A 225 -19.35 44.95 -51.91
CA GLU A 225 -19.31 45.88 -53.04
C GLU A 225 -20.38 46.96 -52.74
N LEU A 226 -19.93 48.14 -52.33
CA LEU A 226 -20.82 49.22 -51.88
C LEU A 226 -21.23 50.08 -53.07
N GLN A 227 -22.54 50.11 -53.35
CA GLN A 227 -23.13 50.91 -54.40
C GLN A 227 -23.19 52.39 -53.97
N GLU A 228 -22.63 53.27 -54.79
CA GLU A 228 -22.70 54.72 -54.57
C GLU A 228 -24.13 55.25 -54.76
N VAL A 229 -24.51 56.23 -53.93
CA VAL A 229 -25.75 57.01 -54.05
C VAL A 229 -25.42 58.47 -53.74
N GLU A 230 -25.67 59.36 -54.70
CA GLU A 230 -25.42 60.80 -54.55
C GLU A 230 -26.57 61.54 -53.84
N GLY A 231 -26.24 62.69 -53.24
CA GLY A 231 -27.16 63.84 -53.14
C GLY A 231 -27.81 64.12 -51.78
N GLY A 232 -27.42 65.24 -51.16
CA GLY A 232 -28.12 65.82 -50.01
C GLY A 232 -27.23 66.77 -49.18
N SER A 233 -27.53 68.06 -49.17
CA SER A 233 -26.77 69.11 -48.47
C SER A 233 -27.50 69.65 -47.23
N VAL A 234 -26.75 70.25 -46.29
CA VAL A 234 -27.00 71.56 -45.61
C VAL A 234 -26.02 71.78 -44.43
N ASP A 235 -25.76 73.05 -44.08
CA ASP A 235 -24.71 73.60 -43.19
C ASP A 235 -24.84 73.35 -41.67
N GLY A 236 -23.78 73.63 -40.87
CA GLY A 236 -23.88 73.45 -39.40
C GLY A 236 -22.79 73.87 -38.37
N LYS A 237 -21.81 74.75 -38.68
CA LYS A 237 -20.98 75.54 -37.69
C LYS A 237 -20.00 74.91 -36.65
N ASP A 238 -18.76 75.42 -36.74
CA ASP A 238 -17.89 76.04 -35.70
C ASP A 238 -17.20 75.27 -34.52
N ALA A 239 -15.87 75.49 -34.46
CA ALA A 239 -14.90 75.43 -33.33
C ALA A 239 -14.61 74.10 -32.57
N GLY A 240 -13.36 73.74 -32.20
CA GLY A 240 -12.03 74.22 -32.62
C GLY A 240 -10.97 74.34 -31.51
N THR A 241 -9.88 73.55 -31.54
CA THR A 241 -8.51 73.88 -31.01
C THR A 241 -7.46 72.80 -31.34
N VAL A 242 -6.22 73.22 -31.70
CA VAL A 242 -5.03 72.42 -32.10
C VAL A 242 -3.77 73.29 -31.80
N PRO A 243 -2.68 72.81 -31.15
CA PRO A 243 -1.49 72.17 -31.79
C PRO A 243 -0.84 71.03 -30.94
N VAL A 244 0.13 70.18 -31.36
CA VAL A 244 1.10 70.06 -32.50
C VAL A 244 2.54 70.59 -32.24
N GLY A 245 3.54 69.71 -32.52
CA GLY A 245 5.01 69.85 -32.44
C GLY A 245 5.62 68.46 -32.11
N GLU A 246 6.52 67.79 -32.86
CA GLU A 246 7.85 68.15 -33.44
C GLU A 246 8.92 68.43 -32.35
N SER A 247 10.15 67.87 -32.35
CA SER A 247 10.90 66.89 -33.20
C SER A 247 12.00 66.19 -32.31
N SER A 248 13.09 65.48 -32.69
CA SER A 248 13.80 65.11 -33.95
C SER A 248 14.81 63.94 -33.76
N ALA A 249 15.28 63.32 -34.87
CA ALA A 249 16.67 62.89 -35.27
C ALA A 249 17.82 62.63 -34.22
N THR A 250 18.86 61.77 -34.40
CA THR A 250 19.28 60.76 -35.44
C THR A 250 20.54 59.91 -35.02
N ALA A 251 20.70 58.71 -35.63
CA ALA A 251 21.94 58.06 -36.15
C ALA A 251 22.97 57.26 -35.28
N PHE A 252 23.71 56.38 -35.98
CA PHE A 252 24.81 55.45 -35.54
C PHE A 252 26.19 55.89 -36.12
N PRO A 253 27.34 55.28 -35.74
CA PRO A 253 27.93 54.14 -36.50
C PRO A 253 28.70 53.10 -35.63
N ALA A 254 29.52 52.21 -36.23
CA ALA A 254 30.13 51.02 -35.57
C ALA A 254 31.56 50.65 -36.05
N ALA A 255 32.29 49.85 -35.24
CA ALA A 255 33.47 49.00 -35.54
C ALA A 255 33.60 47.97 -34.38
N GLU A 256 33.88 46.66 -34.50
CA GLU A 256 34.86 45.84 -35.25
C GLU A 256 36.24 45.68 -34.57
N GLN A 257 36.56 44.44 -34.11
CA GLN A 257 37.91 43.83 -34.17
C GLN A 257 37.90 42.32 -33.82
N ARG A 258 39.00 41.61 -34.15
CA ARG A 258 39.19 40.15 -33.98
C ARG A 258 40.52 39.84 -33.28
N THR A 259 40.57 38.79 -32.45
CA THR A 259 41.82 38.07 -32.12
C THR A 259 41.58 36.58 -31.85
N ARG A 260 42.66 35.79 -31.64
CA ARG A 260 42.70 34.33 -31.82
C ARG A 260 42.87 33.52 -30.52
N GLU A 261 42.50 32.24 -30.63
CA GLU A 261 42.99 31.03 -29.95
C GLU A 261 44.53 31.03 -29.66
N PRO A 262 45.04 30.23 -28.68
CA PRO A 262 44.91 28.75 -28.70
C PRO A 262 44.76 28.01 -27.35
N SER A 263 44.48 26.70 -27.46
CA SER A 263 44.45 25.72 -26.37
C SER A 263 45.80 25.02 -26.13
N ILE A 264 46.20 24.80 -24.88
CA ILE A 264 47.33 23.92 -24.49
C ILE A 264 46.91 23.02 -23.31
N GLN A 265 47.32 21.75 -23.34
CA GLN A 265 47.27 20.84 -22.19
C GLN A 265 48.63 20.87 -21.45
N GLN A 266 48.64 20.89 -20.11
CA GLN A 266 49.32 19.87 -19.27
C GLN A 266 49.48 20.28 -17.77
N GLN A 267 49.57 19.25 -16.93
CA GLN A 267 50.29 19.15 -15.63
C GLN A 267 49.92 20.05 -14.42
N GLN A 268 49.44 19.36 -13.37
CA GLN A 268 49.90 19.40 -11.95
C GLN A 268 50.48 20.73 -11.42
N GLN A 269 49.94 21.32 -10.33
CA GLN A 269 50.17 20.82 -8.96
C GLN A 269 49.20 21.40 -7.91
N GLN A 270 49.05 20.63 -6.82
CA GLN A 270 48.80 21.04 -5.41
C GLN A 270 48.02 22.34 -5.11
N GLN A 271 46.82 22.15 -4.55
CA GLN A 271 46.51 22.80 -3.26
C GLN A 271 45.67 21.87 -2.38
N GLN A 272 46.22 21.49 -1.22
CA GLN A 272 45.54 20.74 -0.18
C GLN A 272 45.04 21.72 0.88
N ASN A 273 43.80 21.56 1.36
CA ASN A 273 43.60 21.16 2.75
C ASN A 273 42.18 20.62 2.99
N PRO A 274 41.99 19.79 4.04
CA PRO A 274 40.76 19.04 4.24
C PRO A 274 39.71 19.81 5.06
N ALA A 275 38.44 19.50 4.79
CA ALA A 275 37.38 19.59 5.78
C ALA A 275 37.08 18.16 6.26
N GLU A 276 37.58 17.80 7.45
CA GLU A 276 37.29 16.50 8.06
C GLU A 276 35.83 16.48 8.56
N GLU A 277 34.91 15.99 7.74
CA GLU A 277 33.60 15.56 8.27
C GLU A 277 33.84 14.39 9.23
N LYS A 278 33.73 14.66 10.53
CA LYS A 278 33.93 13.67 11.60
C LYS A 278 32.99 12.49 11.42
N GLN A 279 33.52 11.42 10.84
CA GLN A 279 32.90 10.12 10.81
C GLN A 279 32.73 9.62 12.24
N VAL A 280 31.51 9.76 12.78
CA VAL A 280 31.18 9.30 14.13
C VAL A 280 31.13 7.77 14.10
N ASP A 281 32.25 7.14 14.39
CA ASP A 281 32.38 5.69 14.51
C ASP A 281 31.42 5.17 15.57
N ARG A 282 30.34 4.55 15.09
CA ARG A 282 29.45 3.75 15.92
C ARG A 282 30.02 2.33 15.96
N PRO A 283 30.07 1.67 17.14
CA PRO A 283 30.72 0.36 17.25
C PRO A 283 30.23 -0.66 16.21
N LEU A 284 31.18 -1.46 15.72
CA LEU A 284 31.00 -2.44 14.65
C LEU A 284 29.81 -3.37 14.91
N ALA A 285 28.69 -3.11 14.22
CA ALA A 285 27.59 -4.05 14.11
C ALA A 285 27.86 -4.97 12.91
N ASP A 286 28.37 -6.17 13.21
CA ASP A 286 28.63 -7.32 12.33
C ASP A 286 28.78 -7.05 10.83
N SER A 287 30.02 -7.14 10.36
CA SER A 287 30.44 -7.06 8.95
C SER A 287 29.96 -8.23 8.08
N GLU A 288 28.68 -8.59 8.14
CA GLU A 288 28.09 -9.56 7.22
C GLU A 288 28.09 -9.03 5.77
N PRO A 289 28.23 -9.92 4.77
CA PRO A 289 28.41 -9.51 3.39
C PRO A 289 27.14 -8.86 2.84
N ARG A 290 27.30 -7.61 2.39
CA ARG A 290 26.28 -6.78 1.71
C ARG A 290 25.94 -7.35 0.33
N ILE A 291 25.17 -8.45 0.30
CA ILE A 291 24.83 -9.17 -0.94
C ILE A 291 23.53 -8.60 -1.53
N ILE A 292 23.68 -7.69 -2.50
CA ILE A 292 22.64 -7.41 -3.50
C ILE A 292 22.73 -8.52 -4.56
N PRO A 293 21.73 -9.41 -4.72
CA PRO A 293 21.77 -10.44 -5.74
C PRO A 293 21.66 -9.80 -7.13
N LYS A 294 22.68 -10.00 -8.00
CA LYS A 294 22.69 -9.50 -9.40
C LYS A 294 21.59 -10.08 -10.30
N GLY A 295 20.67 -10.88 -9.75
CA GLY A 295 19.54 -11.49 -10.43
C GLY A 295 18.69 -12.32 -9.46
N PHE A 296 17.45 -12.62 -9.87
CA PHE A 296 16.48 -13.42 -9.12
C PHE A 296 16.88 -14.91 -9.12
N ARG A 297 17.72 -15.31 -8.16
CA ARG A 297 18.11 -16.71 -7.96
C ARG A 297 17.09 -17.42 -7.08
N LEU A 298 16.14 -18.09 -7.73
CA LEU A 298 15.26 -19.07 -7.10
C LEU A 298 15.43 -20.39 -7.84
N ASP A 299 15.90 -21.42 -7.14
CA ASP A 299 16.03 -22.79 -7.66
C ASP A 299 14.67 -23.50 -7.75
N PHE A 300 13.64 -22.77 -8.20
CA PHE A 300 12.24 -23.15 -8.17
C PHE A 300 11.62 -22.94 -9.56
N SER A 301 11.39 -24.05 -10.27
CA SER A 301 10.93 -24.04 -11.65
C SER A 301 9.53 -23.47 -11.81
N TRP A 302 9.26 -22.80 -12.93
CA TRP A 302 7.91 -22.35 -13.29
C TRP A 302 6.89 -23.50 -13.32
N LYS A 303 7.33 -24.72 -13.68
CA LYS A 303 6.50 -25.94 -13.62
C LYS A 303 6.07 -26.26 -12.20
N SER A 304 7.01 -26.21 -11.25
CA SER A 304 6.74 -26.41 -9.82
C SER A 304 5.85 -25.30 -9.26
N GLY A 305 6.08 -24.05 -9.67
CA GLY A 305 5.23 -22.91 -9.30
C GLY A 305 3.78 -23.06 -9.78
N ALA A 306 3.59 -23.45 -11.04
CA ALA A 306 2.28 -23.74 -11.61
C ALA A 306 1.60 -24.94 -10.91
N ALA A 307 2.34 -26.00 -10.58
CA ALA A 307 1.83 -27.16 -9.86
C ALA A 307 1.35 -26.80 -8.43
N VAL A 308 2.07 -25.92 -7.72
CA VAL A 308 1.65 -25.40 -6.40
C VAL A 308 0.37 -24.56 -6.50
N ILE A 309 0.23 -23.74 -7.54
CA ILE A 309 -1.01 -22.96 -7.78
C ILE A 309 -2.18 -23.90 -8.12
N ALA A 310 -1.94 -24.94 -8.94
CA ALA A 310 -2.96 -25.92 -9.30
C ALA A 310 -3.41 -26.77 -8.10
N SER A 311 -2.47 -27.23 -7.25
CA SER A 311 -2.82 -27.98 -6.04
C SER A 311 -3.51 -27.11 -4.99
N PHE A 312 -3.18 -25.82 -4.91
CA PHE A 312 -3.95 -24.86 -4.13
C PHE A 312 -5.41 -24.77 -4.60
N PHE A 313 -5.67 -24.56 -5.89
CA PHE A 313 -7.05 -24.48 -6.37
C PHE A 313 -7.81 -25.80 -6.23
N ALA A 314 -7.15 -26.95 -6.43
CA ALA A 314 -7.76 -28.26 -6.20
C ALA A 314 -8.13 -28.48 -4.72
N THR A 315 -7.24 -28.15 -3.78
CA THR A 315 -7.51 -28.25 -2.34
C THR A 315 -8.54 -27.23 -1.87
N PHE A 316 -8.54 -26.01 -2.41
CA PHE A 316 -9.60 -25.02 -2.18
C PHE A 316 -10.97 -25.52 -2.63
N ILE A 317 -11.08 -26.05 -3.85
CA ILE A 317 -12.33 -26.64 -4.35
C ILE A 317 -12.77 -27.79 -3.44
N ALA A 318 -11.86 -28.69 -3.05
CA ALA A 318 -12.19 -29.80 -2.15
C ALA A 318 -12.72 -29.32 -0.78
N VAL A 319 -12.10 -28.30 -0.17
CA VAL A 319 -12.55 -27.74 1.12
C VAL A 319 -13.88 -26.98 0.98
N MET A 320 -14.11 -26.25 -0.12
CA MET A 320 -15.39 -25.57 -0.35
C MET A 320 -16.54 -26.54 -0.67
N VAL A 321 -16.27 -27.60 -1.46
CA VAL A 321 -17.26 -28.64 -1.75
C VAL A 321 -17.59 -29.45 -0.50
N ALA A 322 -16.59 -29.91 0.26
CA ALA A 322 -16.82 -30.66 1.50
C ALA A 322 -17.58 -29.85 2.56
N ARG A 323 -17.37 -28.52 2.63
CA ARG A 323 -18.24 -27.61 3.40
C ARG A 323 -19.69 -27.60 2.90
N GLY A 324 -19.89 -27.58 1.59
CA GLY A 324 -21.21 -27.45 0.96
C GLY A 324 -22.06 -28.73 0.94
N VAL A 325 -21.43 -29.91 0.93
CA VAL A 325 -22.15 -31.21 0.89
C VAL A 325 -22.29 -31.89 2.26
N ALA A 326 -21.56 -31.45 3.28
CA ALA A 326 -21.72 -31.95 4.64
C ALA A 326 -23.06 -31.45 5.23
N PRO A 327 -23.95 -32.33 5.75
CA PRO A 327 -25.23 -31.89 6.32
C PRO A 327 -25.08 -31.04 7.60
N SER A 328 -24.04 -31.32 8.39
CA SER A 328 -23.77 -30.64 9.66
C SER A 328 -22.25 -30.54 9.92
N PRO A 329 -21.51 -29.72 9.16
CA PRO A 329 -20.06 -29.59 9.32
C PRO A 329 -19.68 -29.08 10.72
N PRO A 330 -18.72 -29.70 11.41
CA PRO A 330 -18.27 -29.27 12.74
C PRO A 330 -17.83 -27.80 12.76
N ILE A 331 -18.15 -27.05 13.82
CA ILE A 331 -17.90 -25.60 13.86
C ILE A 331 -16.43 -25.23 13.67
N LEU A 332 -15.48 -26.02 14.17
CA LEU A 332 -14.04 -25.80 13.92
C LEU A 332 -13.68 -25.93 12.42
N TYR A 333 -14.37 -26.78 11.67
CA TYR A 333 -14.22 -26.90 10.22
C TYR A 333 -14.97 -25.79 9.47
N ARG A 334 -16.12 -25.32 9.98
CA ARG A 334 -16.79 -24.10 9.48
C ARG A 334 -15.89 -22.87 9.65
N LEU A 335 -15.28 -22.69 10.82
CA LEU A 335 -14.29 -21.66 11.12
C LEU A 335 -13.09 -21.73 10.17
N PHE A 336 -12.46 -22.91 10.06
CA PHE A 336 -11.34 -23.11 9.15
C PHE A 336 -11.71 -22.77 7.70
N SER A 337 -12.82 -23.30 7.19
CA SER A 337 -13.24 -23.08 5.81
C SER A 337 -13.69 -21.64 5.54
N ASN A 338 -14.34 -20.96 6.50
CA ASN A 338 -14.63 -19.52 6.43
C ASN A 338 -13.34 -18.69 6.35
N LEU A 339 -12.33 -18.99 7.17
CA LEU A 339 -11.08 -18.21 7.19
C LEU A 339 -10.15 -18.57 6.03
N TYR A 340 -10.20 -19.80 5.54
CA TYR A 340 -9.51 -20.24 4.31
C TYR A 340 -10.13 -19.60 3.06
N LEU A 341 -11.46 -19.46 3.01
CA LEU A 341 -12.14 -18.65 2.01
C LEU A 341 -11.70 -17.18 2.10
N ALA A 342 -11.74 -16.58 3.28
CA ALA A 342 -11.30 -15.20 3.51
C ALA A 342 -9.84 -14.96 3.05
N GLY A 343 -8.91 -15.81 3.48
CA GLY A 343 -7.50 -15.75 3.07
C GLY A 343 -7.31 -15.88 1.55
N THR A 344 -8.22 -16.57 0.86
CA THR A 344 -8.22 -16.74 -0.60
C THR A 344 -8.80 -15.54 -1.34
N ILE A 345 -9.79 -14.82 -0.78
CA ILE A 345 -10.52 -13.73 -1.47
C ILE A 345 -10.09 -12.32 -1.05
N ILE A 346 -9.27 -12.15 0.00
CA ILE A 346 -8.84 -10.82 0.45
C ILE A 346 -7.64 -10.34 -0.37
N PHE A 347 -7.81 -9.23 -1.08
CA PHE A 347 -6.76 -8.49 -1.78
C PHE A 347 -6.60 -7.10 -1.15
N GLY A 348 -5.45 -6.45 -1.31
CA GLY A 348 -5.28 -5.04 -0.91
C GLY A 348 -5.18 -4.77 0.60
N GLY A 349 -4.48 -5.62 1.36
CA GLY A 349 -4.06 -5.31 2.73
C GLY A 349 -5.13 -5.47 3.84
N GLY A 350 -4.88 -4.80 4.97
CA GLY A 350 -5.58 -5.03 6.24
C GLY A 350 -7.07 -4.68 6.24
N PRO A 351 -7.49 -3.44 5.90
CA PRO A 351 -8.88 -3.02 6.12
C PRO A 351 -9.95 -3.70 5.27
N VAL A 352 -9.55 -4.54 4.31
CA VAL A 352 -10.44 -5.44 3.56
C VAL A 352 -10.77 -6.71 4.37
N VAL A 353 -9.93 -7.09 5.34
CA VAL A 353 -10.15 -8.22 6.27
C VAL A 353 -11.35 -7.97 7.20
N ILE A 354 -11.61 -6.71 7.58
CA ILE A 354 -12.50 -6.37 8.70
C ILE A 354 -13.97 -6.69 8.38
N PRO A 355 -14.56 -6.22 7.25
CA PRO A 355 -15.95 -6.55 6.94
C PRO A 355 -16.16 -8.06 6.74
N LEU A 356 -15.18 -8.75 6.15
CA LEU A 356 -15.23 -10.19 5.90
C LEU A 356 -15.16 -11.02 7.17
N LEU A 357 -14.26 -10.69 8.10
CA LEU A 357 -14.20 -11.38 9.39
C LEU A 357 -15.43 -11.07 10.25
N ARG A 358 -16.11 -9.93 10.06
CA ARG A 358 -17.42 -9.67 10.67
C ARG A 358 -18.49 -10.59 10.08
N GLU A 359 -18.58 -10.67 8.75
CA GLU A 359 -19.53 -11.55 8.07
C GLU A 359 -19.34 -13.03 8.47
N TYR A 360 -18.12 -13.54 8.35
CA TYR A 360 -17.81 -14.96 8.54
C TYR A 360 -17.69 -15.45 9.99
N VAL A 361 -17.97 -14.59 10.98
CA VAL A 361 -17.87 -14.94 12.41
C VAL A 361 -18.99 -14.29 13.24
N VAL A 362 -19.30 -13.01 13.02
CA VAL A 362 -20.32 -12.27 13.79
C VAL A 362 -21.72 -12.48 13.20
N ALA A 363 -21.88 -12.47 11.87
CA ALA A 363 -23.18 -12.79 11.26
C ALA A 363 -23.53 -14.29 11.38
N GLU A 364 -22.51 -15.15 11.48
CA GLU A 364 -22.61 -16.57 11.88
C GLU A 364 -22.94 -16.78 13.38
N GLY A 365 -22.97 -15.71 14.19
CA GLY A 365 -23.33 -15.73 15.61
C GLY A 365 -22.25 -16.26 16.56
N TRP A 366 -21.02 -16.51 16.10
CA TRP A 366 -19.96 -17.16 16.89
C TRP A 366 -19.21 -16.20 17.82
N VAL A 367 -19.19 -14.90 17.50
CA VAL A 367 -18.53 -13.84 18.28
C VAL A 367 -19.42 -12.61 18.32
N SER A 368 -19.55 -11.95 19.47
CA SER A 368 -20.43 -10.78 19.58
C SER A 368 -19.88 -9.56 18.83
N PRO A 369 -20.75 -8.61 18.39
CA PRO A 369 -20.30 -7.35 17.79
C PRO A 369 -19.34 -6.56 18.70
N ARG A 370 -19.56 -6.62 20.02
CA ARG A 370 -18.70 -6.02 21.05
C ARG A 370 -17.29 -6.61 21.03
N ASP A 371 -17.18 -7.93 21.11
CA ASP A 371 -15.89 -8.62 21.18
C ASP A 371 -15.10 -8.45 19.88
N PHE A 372 -15.82 -8.44 18.76
CA PHE A 372 -15.25 -8.10 17.47
C PHE A 372 -14.64 -6.69 17.45
N LEU A 373 -15.32 -5.67 17.99
CA LEU A 373 -14.81 -4.30 18.07
C LEU A 373 -13.63 -4.15 19.05
N ILE A 374 -13.68 -4.84 20.21
CA ILE A 374 -12.57 -4.89 21.19
C ILE A 374 -11.33 -5.50 20.52
N GLY A 375 -11.46 -6.70 19.97
CA GLY A 375 -10.36 -7.41 19.32
C GLY A 375 -9.82 -6.67 18.11
N LEU A 376 -10.66 -5.96 17.36
CA LEU A 376 -10.25 -5.12 16.25
C LEU A 376 -9.35 -3.96 16.72
N ALA A 377 -9.80 -3.18 17.71
CA ALA A 377 -9.04 -2.01 18.18
C ALA A 377 -7.68 -2.40 18.80
N VAL A 378 -7.64 -3.54 19.51
CA VAL A 378 -6.38 -4.10 19.99
C VAL A 378 -5.51 -4.61 18.83
N ALA A 379 -6.06 -5.36 17.87
CA ALA A 379 -5.31 -5.90 16.73
C ALA A 379 -4.72 -4.83 15.79
N GLN A 380 -5.36 -3.67 15.68
CA GLN A 380 -4.83 -2.51 14.95
C GLN A 380 -3.60 -1.89 15.63
N SER A 381 -3.50 -2.08 16.96
CA SER A 381 -2.46 -1.54 17.84
C SER A 381 -1.35 -2.53 18.17
N PHE A 382 -1.48 -3.80 17.76
CA PHE A 382 -0.51 -4.86 17.99
C PHE A 382 0.58 -4.91 16.90
N PRO A 383 1.78 -5.44 17.20
CA PRO A 383 2.82 -5.65 16.21
C PRO A 383 2.58 -6.91 15.36
N GLY A 384 3.15 -6.91 14.14
CA GLY A 384 2.99 -8.00 13.17
C GLY A 384 1.75 -7.81 12.28
N PRO A 385 1.27 -8.85 11.57
CA PRO A 385 0.13 -8.69 10.68
C PRO A 385 -1.18 -8.54 11.46
N ASN A 386 -1.97 -7.50 11.15
CA ASN A 386 -3.33 -7.29 11.67
C ASN A 386 -4.26 -8.50 11.39
N PHE A 387 -3.91 -9.35 10.42
CA PHE A 387 -4.58 -10.63 10.14
C PHE A 387 -4.51 -11.61 11.33
N ASN A 388 -3.60 -11.41 12.30
CA ASN A 388 -3.62 -12.13 13.58
C ASN A 388 -4.93 -11.91 14.37
N PHE A 389 -5.76 -10.90 14.03
CA PHE A 389 -7.14 -10.77 14.52
C PHE A 389 -7.98 -12.03 14.26
N ALA A 390 -7.71 -12.76 13.18
CA ALA A 390 -8.31 -14.07 12.92
C ALA A 390 -8.08 -15.07 14.07
N VAL A 391 -6.89 -15.06 14.68
CA VAL A 391 -6.50 -15.94 15.80
C VAL A 391 -7.35 -15.67 17.03
N PHE A 392 -7.64 -14.40 17.30
CA PHE A 392 -8.55 -13.97 18.36
C PHE A 392 -9.98 -14.45 18.12
N LEU A 393 -10.51 -14.21 16.92
CA LEU A 393 -11.86 -14.62 16.54
C LEU A 393 -12.03 -16.16 16.56
N GLY A 394 -11.00 -16.89 16.12
CA GLY A 394 -10.97 -18.35 16.18
C GLY A 394 -10.92 -18.87 17.62
N GLY A 395 -10.14 -18.23 18.49
CA GLY A 395 -10.11 -18.55 19.92
C GLY A 395 -11.49 -18.39 20.58
N LEU A 396 -12.14 -17.24 20.38
CA LEU A 396 -13.50 -17.02 20.89
C LEU A 396 -14.53 -18.00 20.30
N THR A 397 -14.48 -18.24 18.98
CA THR A 397 -15.37 -19.21 18.29
C THR A 397 -15.25 -20.61 18.87
N ALA A 398 -14.04 -21.05 19.22
CA ALA A 398 -13.83 -22.35 19.86
C ALA A 398 -14.36 -22.39 21.29
N VAL A 399 -14.07 -21.38 22.11
CA VAL A 399 -14.54 -21.31 23.51
C VAL A 399 -16.06 -21.28 23.59
N GLY A 400 -16.72 -20.44 22.77
CA GLY A 400 -18.18 -20.36 22.70
C GLY A 400 -18.87 -21.65 22.25
N ALA A 401 -18.11 -22.60 21.69
CA ALA A 401 -18.58 -23.92 21.29
C ALA A 401 -18.00 -25.08 22.14
N GLY A 402 -17.40 -24.79 23.30
CA GLY A 402 -16.88 -25.80 24.21
C GLY A 402 -15.57 -26.48 23.79
N TYR A 403 -14.88 -25.96 22.77
CA TYR A 403 -13.57 -26.41 22.34
C TYR A 403 -12.44 -25.57 22.96
N SER A 404 -11.21 -26.09 22.94
CA SER A 404 -10.06 -25.33 23.41
C SER A 404 -9.78 -24.11 22.52
N ALA A 405 -9.60 -22.93 23.15
CA ALA A 405 -9.26 -21.69 22.46
C ALA A 405 -8.05 -21.88 21.51
N ALA A 406 -7.06 -22.67 21.92
CA ALA A 406 -5.85 -22.96 21.14
C ALA A 406 -6.15 -23.67 19.81
N ALA A 407 -7.13 -24.58 19.76
CA ALA A 407 -7.51 -25.27 18.52
C ALA A 407 -8.16 -24.30 17.52
N GLY A 408 -9.10 -23.47 17.98
CA GLY A 408 -9.72 -22.44 17.13
C GLY A 408 -8.72 -21.39 16.66
N ALA A 409 -7.84 -20.93 17.55
CA ALA A 409 -6.75 -20.01 17.24
C ALA A 409 -5.79 -20.57 16.17
N ALA A 410 -5.36 -21.82 16.31
CA ALA A 410 -4.47 -22.48 15.35
C ALA A 410 -5.15 -22.69 13.97
N LEU A 411 -6.39 -23.17 13.95
CA LEU A 411 -7.15 -23.34 12.71
C LEU A 411 -7.42 -22.01 12.00
N ALA A 412 -7.73 -20.95 12.74
CA ALA A 412 -7.89 -19.62 12.19
C ALA A 412 -6.58 -19.04 11.64
N PHE A 413 -5.45 -19.26 12.32
CA PHE A 413 -4.11 -18.86 11.86
C PHE A 413 -3.76 -19.56 10.53
N VAL A 414 -3.88 -20.89 10.46
CA VAL A 414 -3.61 -21.64 9.24
C VAL A 414 -4.58 -21.22 8.12
N GLY A 415 -5.88 -21.12 8.42
CA GLY A 415 -6.91 -20.70 7.46
C GLY A 415 -6.60 -19.35 6.81
N ILE A 416 -6.35 -18.30 7.60
CA ILE A 416 -6.20 -16.94 7.06
C ILE A 416 -4.86 -16.70 6.34
N PHE A 417 -3.77 -17.38 6.74
CA PHE A 417 -2.43 -17.14 6.19
C PHE A 417 -2.04 -18.11 5.07
N ALA A 418 -2.44 -19.40 5.13
CA ALA A 418 -1.96 -20.40 4.17
C ALA A 418 -2.29 -20.09 2.70
N PRO A 419 -3.51 -19.64 2.32
CA PRO A 419 -3.84 -19.38 0.91
C PRO A 419 -2.87 -18.39 0.24
N GLY A 420 -2.66 -17.23 0.86
CA GLY A 420 -1.78 -16.19 0.33
C GLY A 420 -0.30 -16.59 0.30
N LEU A 421 0.15 -17.40 1.26
CA LEU A 421 1.52 -17.92 1.31
C LEU A 421 1.78 -18.99 0.24
N VAL A 422 0.86 -19.92 0.05
CA VAL A 422 0.95 -20.96 -1.00
C VAL A 422 0.86 -20.33 -2.39
N LEU A 423 -0.08 -19.42 -2.61
CA LEU A 423 -0.22 -18.70 -3.89
C LEU A 423 1.00 -17.86 -4.25
N VAL A 424 1.61 -17.13 -3.29
CA VAL A 424 2.83 -16.36 -3.58
C VAL A 424 4.04 -17.25 -3.78
N HIS A 425 4.19 -18.34 -3.01
CA HIS A 425 5.27 -19.30 -3.26
C HIS A 425 5.18 -19.87 -4.68
N GLY A 426 4.01 -20.35 -5.09
CA GLY A 426 3.78 -20.83 -6.45
C GLY A 426 4.04 -19.76 -7.52
N THR A 427 3.56 -18.53 -7.29
CA THR A 427 3.74 -17.42 -8.22
C THR A 427 5.21 -17.00 -8.35
N MET A 428 6.02 -17.09 -7.30
CA MET A 428 7.46 -16.76 -7.36
C MET A 428 8.24 -17.64 -8.34
N GLY A 429 7.84 -18.92 -8.53
CA GLY A 429 8.41 -19.79 -9.56
C GLY A 429 8.02 -19.40 -10.98
N VAL A 430 6.79 -18.92 -11.16
CA VAL A 430 6.31 -18.36 -12.45
C VAL A 430 6.94 -16.99 -12.71
N TRP A 431 7.21 -16.20 -11.66
CA TRP A 431 7.73 -14.84 -11.74
C TRP A 431 9.09 -14.76 -12.43
N GLY A 432 9.99 -15.72 -12.14
CA GLY A 432 11.30 -15.80 -12.78
C GLY A 432 11.24 -15.87 -14.31
N ALA A 433 10.21 -16.52 -14.87
CA ALA A 433 10.01 -16.63 -16.32
C ALA A 433 9.26 -15.45 -16.97
N LEU A 434 8.56 -14.63 -16.16
CA LEU A 434 7.72 -13.53 -16.65
C LEU A 434 8.34 -12.14 -16.47
N ARG A 435 9.07 -11.89 -15.39
CA ARG A 435 9.55 -10.54 -14.98
C ARG A 435 10.42 -9.80 -16.00
N SER A 436 11.03 -10.51 -16.94
CA SER A 436 11.82 -9.91 -18.02
C SER A 436 10.97 -9.23 -19.09
N ARG A 437 9.71 -9.67 -19.28
CA ARG A 437 8.83 -9.21 -20.35
C ARG A 437 8.35 -7.78 -20.10
N ALA A 438 8.48 -6.89 -21.08
CA ALA A 438 8.16 -5.47 -20.91
C ALA A 438 6.68 -5.20 -20.57
N TRP A 439 5.73 -6.00 -21.10
CA TRP A 439 4.32 -5.90 -20.72
C TRP A 439 4.06 -6.28 -19.25
N VAL A 440 4.83 -7.20 -18.67
CA VAL A 440 4.72 -7.55 -17.25
C VAL A 440 5.19 -6.36 -16.40
N LYS A 441 6.27 -5.69 -16.78
CA LYS A 441 6.75 -4.46 -16.11
C LYS A 441 5.73 -3.31 -16.19
N ALA A 442 5.09 -3.13 -17.35
CA ALA A 442 4.00 -2.15 -17.50
C ALA A 442 2.79 -2.50 -16.63
N ALA A 443 2.32 -3.75 -16.67
CA ALA A 443 1.23 -4.25 -15.82
C ALA A 443 1.51 -4.03 -14.33
N VAL A 444 2.71 -4.41 -13.86
CA VAL A 444 3.20 -4.18 -12.48
C VAL A 444 3.09 -2.72 -12.07
N ARG A 445 3.52 -1.77 -12.92
CA ARG A 445 3.43 -0.33 -12.65
C ARG A 445 1.97 0.12 -12.43
N GLY A 446 1.04 -0.41 -13.23
CA GLY A 446 -0.40 -0.16 -13.07
C GLY A 446 -0.98 -0.75 -11.78
N VAL A 447 -0.65 -2.02 -11.48
CA VAL A 447 -1.03 -2.71 -10.25
C VAL A 447 -0.56 -1.96 -9.00
N ASN A 448 0.70 -1.53 -8.97
CA ASN A 448 1.30 -0.79 -7.86
C ASN A 448 0.54 0.52 -7.59
N ALA A 449 0.27 1.30 -8.64
CA ALA A 449 -0.50 2.54 -8.53
C ALA A 449 -1.94 2.31 -8.01
N ALA A 450 -2.65 1.29 -8.50
CA ALA A 450 -3.97 0.95 -7.98
C ALA A 450 -3.92 0.50 -6.52
N ALA A 451 -2.98 -0.38 -6.15
CA ALA A 451 -2.81 -0.85 -4.77
C ALA A 451 -2.53 0.30 -3.80
N VAL A 452 -1.73 1.29 -4.21
CA VAL A 452 -1.49 2.51 -3.43
C VAL A 452 -2.74 3.38 -3.33
N GLY A 453 -3.55 3.49 -4.38
CA GLY A 453 -4.88 4.11 -4.31
C GLY A 453 -5.77 3.45 -3.23
N LEU A 454 -5.80 2.12 -3.20
CA LEU A 454 -6.56 1.35 -2.20
C LEU A 454 -6.06 1.54 -0.75
N ILE A 455 -4.83 2.03 -0.52
CA ILE A 455 -4.39 2.40 0.83
C ILE A 455 -5.14 3.65 1.34
N TYR A 456 -5.50 4.60 0.47
CA TYR A 456 -6.36 5.72 0.87
C TYR A 456 -7.79 5.27 1.16
N THR A 457 -8.33 4.32 0.39
CA THR A 457 -9.57 3.62 0.72
C THR A 457 -9.48 2.94 2.10
N ALA A 458 -8.34 2.34 2.41
CA ALA A 458 -8.09 1.68 3.69
C ALA A 458 -8.07 2.67 4.87
N VAL A 459 -7.44 3.84 4.72
CA VAL A 459 -7.48 4.96 5.69
C VAL A 459 -8.93 5.39 5.94
N TYR A 460 -9.69 5.67 4.88
CA TYR A 460 -11.09 6.07 4.98
C TYR A 460 -11.96 5.02 5.69
N ARG A 461 -11.78 3.73 5.38
CA ARG A 461 -12.58 2.64 5.98
C ARG A 461 -12.29 2.45 7.47
N ILE A 462 -11.04 2.56 7.93
CA ILE A 462 -10.76 2.51 9.37
C ILE A 462 -11.30 3.78 10.05
N TRP A 463 -11.15 4.95 9.42
CA TRP A 463 -11.69 6.21 9.95
C TRP A 463 -13.20 6.11 10.22
N GLN A 464 -13.98 5.50 9.32
CA GLN A 464 -15.42 5.33 9.45
C GLN A 464 -15.88 4.39 10.59
N VAL A 465 -14.97 3.61 11.20
CA VAL A 465 -15.30 2.66 12.29
C VAL A 465 -14.40 2.79 13.53
N GLY A 466 -13.56 3.84 13.59
CA GLY A 466 -12.50 3.96 14.60
C GLY A 466 -12.97 4.38 15.99
N TYR A 467 -14.09 5.10 16.10
CA TYR A 467 -14.66 5.52 17.38
C TYR A 467 -15.59 4.42 17.92
N ILE A 468 -15.29 3.90 19.12
CA ILE A 468 -16.03 2.84 19.81
C ILE A 468 -16.48 3.37 21.17
N ASP A 469 -17.73 3.12 21.53
CA ASP A 469 -18.35 3.57 22.79
C ASP A 469 -19.30 2.51 23.34
N GLU A 470 -19.72 2.65 24.60
CA GLU A 470 -20.43 1.63 25.39
C GLU A 470 -21.75 1.15 24.73
N GLY A 471 -22.48 2.06 24.06
CA GLY A 471 -23.73 1.76 23.36
C GLY A 471 -23.58 1.31 21.90
N PHE A 472 -22.37 1.20 21.35
CA PHE A 472 -22.17 1.07 19.89
C PHE A 472 -22.11 -0.39 19.40
N GLN A 473 -23.16 -0.83 18.70
CA GLN A 473 -23.21 -2.11 17.97
C GLN A 473 -22.29 -2.16 16.72
N ALA A 474 -21.77 -1.01 16.30
CA ALA A 474 -20.75 -0.85 15.27
C ALA A 474 -19.95 0.43 15.55
N GLY A 475 -18.63 0.39 15.31
CA GLY A 475 -17.80 1.58 15.43
C GLY A 475 -18.25 2.70 14.49
N ARG A 476 -18.10 3.95 14.96
CA ARG A 476 -18.49 5.18 14.26
C ARG A 476 -17.27 5.91 13.67
N SER A 477 -17.55 6.95 12.89
CA SER A 477 -16.55 7.78 12.26
C SER A 477 -15.74 8.58 13.31
N LEU A 478 -14.41 8.59 13.16
CA LEU A 478 -13.51 9.47 13.93
C LEU A 478 -13.76 10.96 13.65
N GLY A 479 -14.55 11.29 12.62
CA GLY A 479 -14.97 12.65 12.30
C GLY A 479 -16.24 13.10 13.02
N ASP A 480 -16.92 12.18 13.72
CA ASP A 480 -18.15 12.51 14.48
C ASP A 480 -17.83 13.31 15.76
N ASP A 481 -16.55 13.39 16.13
CA ASP A 481 -16.07 14.14 17.29
C ASP A 481 -14.67 14.75 17.04
N PRO A 482 -14.49 16.08 17.20
CA PRO A 482 -13.22 16.76 16.95
C PRO A 482 -12.02 16.23 17.75
N TRP A 483 -12.21 15.62 18.93
CA TRP A 483 -11.09 15.09 19.72
C TRP A 483 -10.37 13.96 18.98
N TRP A 484 -11.11 13.05 18.34
CA TRP A 484 -10.52 11.95 17.59
C TRP A 484 -9.81 12.43 16.33
N VAL A 485 -10.29 13.52 15.71
CA VAL A 485 -9.57 14.23 14.64
C VAL A 485 -8.24 14.78 15.16
N VAL A 486 -8.21 15.40 16.35
CA VAL A 486 -6.98 15.92 16.97
C VAL A 486 -6.00 14.80 17.30
N VAL A 487 -6.43 13.68 17.90
CA VAL A 487 -5.56 12.52 18.16
C VAL A 487 -4.95 11.98 16.86
N THR A 488 -5.77 11.86 15.82
CA THR A 488 -5.33 11.39 14.49
C THR A 488 -4.30 12.34 13.86
N ALA A 489 -4.53 13.66 13.96
CA ALA A 489 -3.62 14.68 13.46
C ALA A 489 -2.29 14.70 14.24
N THR A 490 -2.33 14.61 15.58
CA THR A 490 -1.14 14.54 16.44
C THR A 490 -0.26 13.34 16.08
N ALA A 491 -0.85 12.16 15.84
CA ALA A 491 -0.10 10.98 15.42
C ALA A 491 0.55 11.15 14.03
N TYR A 492 -0.18 11.70 13.06
CA TYR A 492 0.36 12.00 11.72
C TYR A 492 1.51 13.03 11.78
N VAL A 493 1.32 14.15 12.50
CA VAL A 493 2.30 15.23 12.63
C VAL A 493 3.53 14.76 13.41
N GLY A 494 3.33 14.05 14.53
CA GLY A 494 4.40 13.45 15.33
C GLY A 494 5.28 12.51 14.52
N GLY A 495 4.67 11.58 13.77
CA GLY A 495 5.41 10.68 12.89
C GLY A 495 6.12 11.41 11.74
N ARG A 496 5.46 12.40 11.12
CA ARG A 496 5.97 13.08 9.92
C ARG A 496 7.09 14.06 10.20
N TYR A 497 6.99 14.86 11.25
CA TYR A 497 7.86 16.02 11.49
C TYR A 497 8.77 15.83 12.71
N TYR A 498 8.34 15.09 13.72
CA TYR A 498 9.10 14.85 14.96
C TYR A 498 9.71 13.44 15.02
N GLY A 499 9.50 12.60 14.00
CA GLY A 499 10.06 11.25 13.92
C GLY A 499 9.51 10.25 14.94
N VAL A 500 8.36 10.54 15.56
CA VAL A 500 7.74 9.68 16.58
C VAL A 500 7.41 8.32 15.98
N ALA A 501 8.01 7.26 16.51
CA ALA A 501 7.78 5.91 16.00
C ALA A 501 6.33 5.45 16.29
N ALA A 502 5.77 4.65 15.37
CA ALA A 502 4.39 4.16 15.43
C ALA A 502 3.89 3.70 16.82
N PRO A 503 4.60 2.84 17.59
CA PRO A 503 4.11 2.43 18.91
C PRO A 503 3.99 3.58 19.91
N PHE A 504 4.90 4.57 19.89
CA PHE A 504 4.80 5.73 20.78
C PHE A 504 3.66 6.66 20.39
N ALA A 505 3.40 6.85 19.09
CA ALA A 505 2.24 7.60 18.62
C ALA A 505 0.91 6.91 19.00
N ILE A 506 0.86 5.59 18.89
CA ILE A 506 -0.30 4.76 19.26
C ILE A 506 -0.54 4.83 20.79
N LEU A 507 0.51 4.68 21.61
CA LEU A 507 0.42 4.82 23.08
C LEU A 507 0.02 6.25 23.50
N LEU A 508 0.53 7.29 22.82
CA LEU A 508 0.09 8.67 23.04
C LEU A 508 -1.42 8.80 22.73
N GLY A 509 -1.91 8.15 21.67
CA GLY A 509 -3.34 8.07 21.36
C GLY A 509 -4.16 7.45 22.49
N ALA A 510 -3.71 6.32 23.06
CA ALA A 510 -4.33 5.70 24.23
C ALA A 510 -4.42 6.66 25.43
N VAL A 511 -3.32 7.37 25.73
CA VAL A 511 -3.25 8.36 26.82
C VAL A 511 -4.18 9.54 26.55
N MET A 512 -4.26 10.04 25.31
CA MET A 512 -5.23 11.08 24.93
C MET A 512 -6.68 10.60 25.02
N GLY A 513 -6.94 9.32 24.74
CA GLY A 513 -8.25 8.69 24.97
C GLY A 513 -8.65 8.67 26.44
N LEU A 514 -7.75 8.20 27.32
CA LEU A 514 -7.94 8.25 28.78
C LEU A 514 -8.06 9.67 29.32
N GLY A 515 -7.28 10.63 28.79
CA GLY A 515 -7.35 12.04 29.17
C GLY A 515 -8.72 12.66 28.86
N ARG A 516 -9.28 12.39 27.68
CA ARG A 516 -10.67 12.74 27.38
C ARG A 516 -11.64 12.09 28.37
N TYR A 517 -11.49 10.79 28.65
CA TYR A 517 -12.37 10.10 29.58
C TYR A 517 -12.40 10.76 30.96
N ALA A 518 -11.23 11.15 31.49
CA ALA A 518 -11.15 11.87 32.76
C ALA A 518 -11.82 13.25 32.71
N VAL A 519 -11.65 14.01 31.62
CA VAL A 519 -12.26 15.35 31.46
C VAL A 519 -13.77 15.30 31.26
N VAL A 520 -14.30 14.25 30.62
CA VAL A 520 -15.75 14.06 30.43
C VAL A 520 -16.40 13.50 31.69
N SER A 521 -15.81 12.46 32.30
CA SER A 521 -16.36 11.80 33.50
C SER A 521 -16.19 12.62 34.78
N GLY A 522 -15.37 13.66 34.77
CA GLY A 522 -15.31 14.68 35.82
C GLY A 522 -16.38 15.78 35.69
N ARG A 523 -17.41 15.56 34.86
CA ARG A 523 -18.58 16.44 34.66
C ARG A 523 -19.93 15.71 34.81
N GLU A 524 -19.88 14.40 35.06
CA GLU A 524 -21.01 13.57 35.49
C GLU A 524 -20.93 13.36 37.01
#